data_AF-A0A7C2S4D3-F1
#
_entry.id   AF-A0A7C2S4D3-F1
#
_cell.length_a   1.000
_cell.length_b   1.000
_cell.length_c   1.000
_cell.angle_alpha   90.00
_cell.angle_beta   90.00
_cell.angle_gamma   90.00
#
_symmetry.space_group_name_H-M   'P 1'
#
loop_
_entity.id
_entity.type
_entity.pdbx_description
1 polymer ?
#
loop_
_entity_poly.entity_id
_entity_poly.type
_entity_poly.pdbx_seq_one_letter_code
_entity_poly.pdbx_strand_id
1 'polypeptide(L)'
;MDSDTMQKLARFKIMARRLGGFNVDIFRMAQETGYAREMLQRAQEVESENLILLAIELYEALGLLDEPKAKAAPREPAPPVEEVGDGGGRYVFGARG
;
A
#
# COMPACT_ATOMS: atom_id res chain seq x y z
N MET A 1 19.50 -12.96 6.05
CA MET A 1 19.18 -11.91 7.02
C MET A 1 20.43 -11.65 7.84
N ASP A 2 20.92 -10.43 7.80
CA ASP A 2 22.16 -10.02 8.45
C ASP A 2 21.99 -9.89 9.96
N SER A 3 23.06 -10.12 10.72
CA SER A 3 23.04 -10.02 12.19
C SER A 3 22.64 -8.63 12.69
N ASP A 4 22.96 -7.59 11.93
CA ASP A 4 22.59 -6.20 12.21
C ASP A 4 21.06 -6.01 12.15
N THR A 5 20.41 -6.53 11.11
CA THR A 5 18.95 -6.48 10.93
C THR A 5 18.23 -7.22 12.07
N MET A 6 18.76 -8.36 12.51
CA MET A 6 18.20 -9.08 13.67
C MET A 6 18.29 -8.28 14.97
N GLN A 7 19.42 -7.59 15.20
CA GLN A 7 19.56 -6.73 16.38
C GLN A 7 18.60 -5.54 16.33
N LYS A 8 18.41 -4.92 15.17
CA LYS A 8 17.43 -3.84 14.96
C LYS A 8 16.00 -4.33 15.23
N LEU A 9 15.61 -5.50 14.71
CA LEU A 9 14.29 -6.10 14.97
C LEU A 9 14.07 -6.40 16.46
N ALA A 10 15.08 -6.91 17.16
CA ALA A 10 14.99 -7.16 18.59
C ALA A 10 14.82 -5.87 19.40
N ARG A 11 15.59 -4.82 19.08
CA ARG A 11 15.46 -3.49 19.72
C ARG A 11 14.10 -2.87 19.43
N PHE A 12 13.64 -2.96 18.18
CA PHE A 12 12.32 -2.50 17.76
C PHE A 12 11.21 -3.16 18.57
N LYS A 13 11.21 -4.49 18.70
CA LYS A 13 10.21 -5.23 19.49
C LYS A 13 10.16 -4.73 20.94
N ILE A 14 11.31 -4.51 21.56
CA ILE A 14 11.38 -4.04 22.95
C ILE A 14 10.84 -2.62 23.06
N MET A 15 11.23 -1.72 22.15
CA MET A 15 10.77 -0.33 22.18
C MET A 15 9.30 -0.19 21.81
N ALA A 16 8.80 -0.92 20.81
CA ALA A 16 7.40 -0.97 20.44
C ALA A 16 6.53 -1.42 21.63
N ARG A 17 6.98 -2.42 22.38
CA ARG A 17 6.29 -2.87 23.59
C ARG A 17 6.33 -1.84 24.72
N ARG A 18 7.48 -1.19 24.92
CA ARG A 18 7.70 -0.24 26.02
C ARG A 18 7.03 1.11 25.80
N LEU A 19 7.03 1.61 24.57
CA LEU A 19 6.60 2.96 24.20
C LEU A 19 5.23 2.96 23.53
N GLY A 20 5.00 2.03 22.60
CA GLY A 20 3.74 1.91 21.87
C GLY A 20 2.71 0.99 22.52
N GLY A 21 3.11 0.18 23.51
CA GLY A 21 2.21 -0.75 24.19
C GLY A 21 1.75 -1.94 23.34
N PHE A 22 2.32 -2.16 22.15
CA PHE A 22 1.99 -3.28 21.27
C PHE A 22 3.15 -4.25 21.12
N ASN A 23 2.83 -5.53 20.92
CA ASN A 23 3.82 -6.59 20.77
C ASN A 23 4.07 -6.86 19.28
N VAL A 24 5.34 -6.97 18.92
CA VAL A 24 5.78 -7.22 17.54
C VAL A 24 6.34 -8.64 17.44
N ASP A 25 5.86 -9.39 16.46
CA ASP A 25 6.42 -10.69 16.12
C ASP A 25 7.52 -10.53 15.05
N ILE A 26 8.76 -10.81 15.45
CA ILE A 26 9.95 -10.63 14.61
C ILE A 26 9.97 -11.64 13.46
N PHE A 27 9.55 -12.88 13.69
CA PHE A 27 9.54 -13.91 12.65
C PHE A 27 8.49 -13.58 11.60
N ARG A 28 7.32 -13.11 12.06
CA ARG A 28 6.25 -12.66 11.17
C ARG A 28 6.67 -11.42 10.38
N MET A 29 7.37 -10.48 11.01
CA MET A 29 7.95 -9.31 10.33
C MET A 29 8.96 -9.68 9.23
N ALA A 30 9.74 -10.74 9.46
CA ALA A 30 10.74 -11.20 8.49
C ALA A 30 10.12 -11.96 7.30
N GLN A 31 8.94 -12.55 7.47
CA GLN A 31 8.30 -13.41 6.47
C GLN A 31 7.14 -12.72 5.73
N GLU A 32 6.43 -11.81 6.39
CA GLU A 32 5.25 -11.15 5.85
C GLU A 32 5.47 -9.63 5.73
N THR A 33 5.71 -9.17 4.50
CA THR A 33 5.93 -7.76 4.17
C THR A 33 4.75 -6.87 4.59
N GLY A 34 3.51 -7.36 4.46
CA GLY A 34 2.31 -6.62 4.89
C GLY A 34 2.27 -6.36 6.39
N TYR A 35 2.59 -7.39 7.19
CA TYR A 35 2.68 -7.27 8.64
C TYR A 35 3.83 -6.32 9.05
N ALA A 36 4.97 -6.39 8.36
CA ALA A 36 6.09 -5.48 8.61
C ALA A 36 5.69 -4.01 8.36
N ARG A 37 5.01 -3.69 7.25
CA ARG A 37 4.52 -2.32 6.99
C ARG A 37 3.58 -1.84 8.07
N GLU A 38 2.57 -2.63 8.43
CA GLU A 38 1.60 -2.25 9.44
C GLU A 38 2.27 -1.94 10.79
N MET A 39 3.18 -2.80 11.24
CA MET A 39 3.86 -2.62 12.52
C MET A 39 4.81 -1.42 12.50
N LEU A 40 5.51 -1.19 11.39
CA LEU A 40 6.40 -0.03 11.25
C LEU A 40 5.62 1.28 11.14
N GLN A 41 4.46 1.30 10.48
CA GLN A 41 3.57 2.47 10.44
C GLN A 41 3.06 2.81 11.84
N ARG A 42 2.57 1.81 12.58
CA ARG A 42 2.13 2.02 13.98
C ARG A 42 3.24 2.55 14.88
N ALA A 43 4.49 2.14 14.63
CA ALA A 43 5.63 2.66 15.36
C ALA A 43 5.96 4.12 15.02
N GLN A 44 5.59 4.61 13.83
CA GLN A 44 5.71 6.03 13.47
C GLN A 44 4.65 6.91 14.11
N GLU A 45 3.49 6.34 14.47
CA GLU A 45 2.42 7.07 15.19
C GLU A 45 2.78 7.33 16.65
N VAL A 46 3.76 6.62 17.20
CA VAL A 46 4.27 6.85 18.55
C VAL A 46 5.19 8.08 18.52
N GLU A 47 4.96 9.06 19.40
CA GLU A 47 5.74 10.29 19.54
C GLU A 47 7.12 10.06 20.19
N SER A 48 7.90 9.11 19.67
CA SER A 48 9.25 8.80 20.12
C SER A 48 10.22 8.81 18.95
N GLU A 49 11.11 9.81 18.94
CA GLU A 49 12.15 9.99 17.91
C GLU A 49 12.97 8.71 17.69
N ASN A 50 13.40 8.06 18.77
CA ASN A 50 14.18 6.82 18.68
C ASN A 50 13.42 5.67 18.00
N LEU A 51 12.11 5.56 18.24
CA LEU A 51 11.30 4.49 17.63
C LEU A 51 11.04 4.76 16.15
N ILE A 52 10.80 6.02 15.80
CA ILE A 52 10.59 6.46 14.41
C ILE A 52 11.85 6.21 13.58
N LEU A 53 13.02 6.61 14.08
CA LEU A 53 14.30 6.38 13.40
C LEU A 53 14.55 4.89 13.16
N LEU A 54 14.32 4.06 14.18
CA LEU A 54 14.54 2.62 14.08
C LEU A 54 13.53 1.95 13.13
N ALA A 55 12.31 2.48 13.03
CA ALA A 55 11.35 2.05 12.03
C ALA A 55 11.83 2.35 10.60
N ILE A 56 12.40 3.54 10.37
CA ILE A 56 12.97 3.94 9.06
C ILE A 56 14.16 3.04 8.69
N GLU A 57 15.08 2.79 9.62
CA GLU A 57 16.20 1.87 9.39
C GLU A 57 15.73 0.45 9.06
N LEU A 58 14.65 -0.01 9.68
CA LEU A 58 14.06 -1.31 9.37
C LEU A 58 13.34 -1.32 8.01
N TYR A 59 12.72 -0.21 7.62
CA TYR A 59 12.16 -0.05 6.27
C TYR A 59 13.24 -0.22 5.19
N GLU A 60 14.44 0.32 5.43
CA GLU A 60 15.59 0.16 4.54
C GLU A 60 16.17 -1.25 4.60
N ALA A 61 16.41 -1.79 5.80
CA ALA A 61 17.02 -3.10 5.99
C ALA A 61 16.16 -4.27 5.49
N LEU A 62 14.84 -4.10 5.49
CA LEU A 62 13.90 -5.07 4.95
C LEU A 62 13.58 -4.82 3.46
N GLY A 63 14.14 -3.77 2.85
CA GLY A 63 13.95 -3.45 1.44
C GLY A 63 12.55 -2.95 1.08
N LEU A 64 11.78 -2.45 2.05
CA LEU A 64 10.38 -2.02 1.84
C LEU A 64 10.26 -0.60 1.25
N LEU A 65 11.36 0.16 1.19
CA LEU A 65 11.41 1.50 0.58
C LEU A 65 11.41 1.46 -0.95
N ASP A 66 11.84 0.36 -1.56
CA ASP A 66 12.08 0.25 -3.01
C ASP A 66 10.93 -0.41 -3.77
N GLU A 67 9.71 -0.44 -3.23
CA GLU A 67 8.56 -0.82 -4.05
C GLU A 67 8.09 0.40 -4.84
N PRO A 68 8.45 0.57 -6.13
CA PRO A 68 7.62 1.37 -7.00
C PRO A 68 6.23 0.75 -6.93
N LYS A 69 5.26 1.58 -6.59
CA LYS A 69 3.83 1.28 -6.56
C LYS A 69 3.37 0.81 -7.95
N ALA A 70 3.66 -0.44 -8.29
CA ALA A 70 3.16 -1.18 -9.44
C ALA A 70 2.52 -2.42 -8.84
N LYS A 71 1.21 -2.62 -8.89
CA LYS A 71 0.31 -2.37 -10.01
C LYS A 71 -1.08 -2.34 -9.37
N ALA A 72 -1.77 -1.21 -9.43
CA ALA A 72 -3.21 -1.23 -9.24
C ALA A 72 -3.77 -2.24 -10.25
N ALA A 73 -4.45 -3.27 -9.76
CA ALA A 73 -5.06 -4.28 -10.61
C ALA A 73 -5.98 -3.59 -11.64
N PRO A 74 -5.89 -3.91 -12.95
CA PRO A 74 -6.86 -3.46 -13.93
C PRO A 74 -8.23 -3.99 -13.50
N ARG A 75 -9.09 -3.08 -13.05
CA ARG A 75 -10.49 -3.37 -12.81
C ARG A 75 -11.22 -3.17 -14.13
N GLU A 76 -11.32 -4.23 -14.93
CA GLU A 76 -12.25 -4.33 -16.06
C GLU A 76 -13.30 -5.39 -15.75
N PRO A 77 -14.53 -5.33 -16.29
CA PRO A 77 -15.17 -4.24 -17.04
C PRO A 77 -16.48 -3.76 -16.36
N ALA A 78 -16.86 -2.51 -16.58
CA ALA A 78 -18.22 -2.03 -16.30
C ALA A 78 -19.02 -1.98 -17.61
N PRO A 79 -20.35 -2.24 -17.56
CA PRO A 79 -21.16 -2.65 -18.72
C PRO A 79 -21.35 -1.55 -19.77
N PRO A 80 -21.77 -1.90 -21.00
CA PRO A 80 -21.94 -0.95 -22.08
C PRO A 80 -23.04 0.05 -21.71
N VAL A 81 -22.65 1.33 -21.66
CA VAL A 81 -23.59 2.45 -21.68
C VAL A 81 -24.15 2.56 -23.09
N GLU A 82 -25.47 2.43 -23.23
CA GLU A 82 -26.20 2.78 -24.45
C GLU A 82 -26.01 4.28 -24.71
N GLU A 83 -25.14 4.62 -25.68
CA GLU A 83 -25.11 5.95 -26.27
C GLU A 83 -26.18 6.06 -27.36
N VAL A 84 -27.08 7.01 -27.13
CA VAL A 84 -28.09 7.51 -28.04
C VAL A 84 -27.38 8.20 -29.21
N GLY A 85 -27.31 7.52 -30.36
CA GLY A 85 -26.69 8.02 -31.58
C GLY A 85 -27.72 8.58 -32.57
N ASP A 86 -27.83 9.89 -32.58
CA ASP A 86 -28.40 10.72 -33.63
C ASP A 86 -27.71 10.48 -34.99
N GLY A 87 -28.49 10.49 -36.08
CA GLY A 87 -27.99 10.81 -37.42
C GLY A 87 -28.09 9.73 -38.50
N GLY A 88 -29.09 9.84 -39.38
CA GLY A 88 -28.93 9.44 -40.80
C GLY A 88 -30.12 8.77 -41.48
N GLY A 89 -31.11 9.54 -41.93
CA GLY A 89 -32.27 8.96 -42.64
C GLY A 89 -33.14 9.94 -43.43
N ARG A 90 -32.55 10.68 -44.38
CA ARG A 90 -33.14 11.25 -45.61
C ARG A 90 -34.56 11.84 -45.53
N TYR A 91 -34.61 13.16 -45.34
CA TYR A 91 -35.71 14.00 -45.84
C TYR A 91 -35.79 13.91 -47.38
N VAL A 92 -36.94 13.50 -47.91
CA VAL A 92 -37.28 13.70 -49.33
C VAL A 92 -38.54 14.57 -49.39
N PHE A 93 -38.31 15.84 -49.74
CA PHE A 93 -39.31 16.78 -50.23
C PHE A 93 -39.96 16.24 -51.51
N GLY A 94 -41.27 16.46 -51.70
CA GLY A 94 -41.88 16.37 -53.03
C GLY A 94 -43.40 16.21 -53.04
N ALA A 95 -44.10 17.30 -53.32
CA ALA A 95 -45.55 17.39 -53.45
C ALA A 95 -46.14 16.50 -54.57
N ARG A 96 -47.25 15.83 -54.26
CA ARG A 96 -48.36 15.44 -55.17
C ARG A 96 -49.61 15.48 -54.28
N GLY A 97 -50.59 16.36 -54.51
CA GLY A 97 -51.32 16.46 -55.77
C GLY A 97 -52.34 15.33 -55.76
#